data_AF-F5Z720-F1
#
_entry.id   AF-F5Z720-F1
#
_cell.length_a   1.000
_cell.length_b   1.000
_cell.length_c   1.000
_cell.angle_alpha   90.00
_cell.angle_beta   90.00
_cell.angle_gamma   90.00
#
_symmetry.space_group_name_H-M   'P 1'
#
loop_
_entity.id
_entity.type
_entity.pdbx_description
1 polymer ?
#
loop_
_entity_poly.entity_id
_entity_poly.type
_entity_poly.pdbx_seq_one_letter_code
_entity_poly.pdbx_strand_id
1 'polypeptide(L)'
;MPVVNVIPASVLSLIFLAPPLQAMDATDVALHGKVKESRYVAQWIGPTESQLDVMESVLRLIVPEQVTTVGSAIQYLLKPYGYQLDDKTDDEESLDFYVLLTRPLPEPHRTFDPISLYDALEVLGGDSYEVVINPVLRTVRYRLKPGLQDYVSEENLNDARAAWVEGAQATSVGKLIEPLSNKVLVYGPIKSGDTLSDIVLQLGMTDFTMDQQLVQAFRANPNAFANENMNHLVIGAYLNIPLSNDKPLSPVEASRLVDEHYRLWLEQVQP
;
A
#
# COMPACT_ATOMS: atom_id res chain seq x y z
N MET A 1 -46.60 21.16 41.62
CA MET A 1 -45.18 21.38 41.96
C MET A 1 -44.36 20.19 41.47
N PRO A 2 -43.12 20.41 41.00
CA PRO A 2 -42.36 19.58 40.05
C PRO A 2 -41.40 18.57 40.74
N VAL A 3 -41.09 17.37 40.20
CA VAL A 3 -40.09 16.87 39.21
C VAL A 3 -38.70 16.50 39.79
N VAL A 4 -38.15 15.37 39.27
CA VAL A 4 -36.73 14.89 39.16
C VAL A 4 -36.21 14.10 40.38
N ASN A 5 -35.94 12.79 40.36
CA ASN A 5 -35.10 11.88 39.54
C ASN A 5 -33.59 11.88 39.92
N VAL A 6 -33.00 10.68 39.73
CA VAL A 6 -31.59 10.33 39.54
C VAL A 6 -30.75 9.93 40.77
N ILE A 7 -30.41 8.64 40.79
CA ILE A 7 -29.33 7.99 41.54
C ILE A 7 -27.99 8.37 40.89
N PRO A 8 -26.97 8.88 41.62
CA PRO A 8 -25.62 8.92 41.07
C PRO A 8 -24.93 7.57 41.33
N ALA A 9 -24.63 6.89 40.22
CA ALA A 9 -23.72 5.75 40.20
C ALA A 9 -22.30 6.21 40.58
N SER A 10 -21.64 5.40 41.40
CA SER A 10 -20.27 5.57 41.83
C SER A 10 -19.32 5.61 40.62
N VAL A 11 -18.57 6.69 40.48
CA VAL A 11 -17.44 6.80 39.55
C VAL A 11 -16.26 6.09 40.20
N LEU A 12 -16.00 4.83 39.81
CA LEU A 12 -14.74 4.17 40.09
C LEU A 12 -13.75 4.62 39.01
N SER A 13 -13.02 5.70 39.27
CA SER A 13 -11.91 6.14 38.41
C SER A 13 -10.82 5.08 38.39
N LEU A 14 -10.79 4.23 37.36
CA LEU A 14 -9.60 3.48 37.01
C LEU A 14 -8.62 4.46 36.35
N ILE A 15 -7.67 4.94 37.15
CA ILE A 15 -6.49 5.64 36.64
C ILE A 15 -5.71 4.60 35.84
N PHE A 16 -5.82 4.62 34.50
CA PHE A 16 -4.79 4.01 33.67
C PHE A 16 -3.52 4.82 33.87
N LEU A 17 -2.67 4.33 34.77
CA LEU A 17 -1.28 4.71 34.81
C LEU A 17 -0.70 4.22 33.49
N ALA A 18 -0.68 5.08 32.47
CA ALA A 18 0.21 4.87 31.34
C ALA A 18 1.59 4.63 31.96
N PRO A 19 2.26 3.51 31.68
CA PRO A 19 3.64 3.39 32.13
C PRO A 19 4.35 4.62 31.58
N PRO A 20 5.07 5.39 32.42
CA PRO A 20 5.88 6.48 31.90
C PRO A 20 6.76 5.89 30.79
N LEU A 21 7.03 6.67 29.74
CA LEU A 21 8.11 6.40 28.80
C LEU A 21 9.40 6.28 29.63
N GLN A 22 9.63 5.11 30.21
CA GLN A 22 10.89 4.74 30.80
C GLN A 22 11.75 4.47 29.60
N ALA A 23 12.77 5.31 29.40
CA ALA A 23 13.91 4.91 28.61
C ALA A 23 14.33 3.54 29.14
N MET A 24 14.20 2.50 28.32
CA MET A 24 14.65 1.16 28.69
C MET A 24 16.14 1.28 29.03
N ASP A 25 16.53 0.77 30.19
CA ASP A 25 17.92 0.76 30.63
C ASP A 25 18.75 0.04 29.56
N ALA A 26 19.61 0.80 28.88
CA ALA A 26 20.35 0.36 27.71
C ALA A 26 21.48 -0.63 28.04
N THR A 27 21.58 -1.06 29.31
CA THR A 27 22.67 -1.91 29.80
C THR A 27 22.54 -3.39 29.44
N ASP A 28 21.39 -3.83 28.91
CA ASP A 28 21.20 -5.22 28.42
C ASP A 28 20.64 -5.28 26.98
N VAL A 29 20.78 -4.19 26.22
CA VAL A 29 20.41 -4.15 24.81
C VAL A 29 21.50 -4.86 24.01
N ALA A 30 21.32 -6.17 23.84
CA ALA A 30 22.02 -6.90 22.80
C ALA A 30 21.82 -6.16 21.47
N LEU A 31 22.95 -5.72 20.90
CA LEU A 31 23.11 -5.21 19.54
C LEU A 31 22.14 -5.94 18.59
N HIS A 32 21.24 -5.22 17.90
CA HIS A 32 20.35 -5.70 16.82
C HIS A 32 19.91 -7.17 16.92
N GLY A 33 18.71 -7.45 17.46
CA GLY A 33 18.24 -8.82 17.57
C GLY A 33 16.87 -9.01 18.25
N LYS A 34 16.44 -10.27 18.31
CA LYS A 34 15.20 -10.68 18.97
C LYS A 34 15.30 -10.42 20.47
N VAL A 35 14.58 -9.42 20.96
CA VAL A 35 14.37 -9.25 22.40
C VAL A 35 13.20 -10.12 22.83
N LYS A 36 13.47 -10.95 23.82
CA LYS A 36 12.49 -11.89 24.36
C LYS A 36 11.60 -11.16 25.35
N GLU A 37 10.45 -10.67 24.90
CA GLU A 37 9.44 -10.05 25.77
C GLU A 37 8.78 -11.09 26.72
N SER A 38 8.71 -12.37 26.33
CA SER A 38 8.14 -13.45 27.15
C SER A 38 8.57 -14.85 26.68
N ARG A 39 8.11 -15.93 27.33
CA ARG A 39 8.43 -17.33 26.92
C ARG A 39 7.98 -17.68 25.49
N TYR A 40 7.01 -16.98 24.93
CA TYR A 40 6.43 -17.25 23.61
C TYR A 40 6.44 -16.05 22.65
N VAL A 41 6.94 -14.89 23.09
CA VAL A 41 6.92 -13.64 22.31
C VAL A 41 8.35 -13.12 22.21
N ALA A 42 8.81 -12.96 20.99
CA ALA A 42 10.07 -12.32 20.66
C ALA A 42 9.76 -11.13 19.76
N GLN A 43 10.18 -9.93 20.18
CA GLN A 43 10.07 -8.72 19.39
C GLN A 43 11.41 -8.49 18.68
N TRP A 44 11.36 -8.26 17.37
CA TRP A 44 12.56 -7.89 16.62
C TRP A 44 12.92 -6.45 16.95
N ILE A 45 14.13 -6.22 17.44
CA ILE A 45 14.69 -4.88 17.64
C ILE A 45 15.79 -4.69 16.61
N GLY A 46 15.48 -3.92 15.56
CA GLY A 46 16.37 -3.64 14.45
C GLY A 46 15.58 -3.31 13.19
N PRO A 47 16.23 -2.71 12.17
CA PRO A 47 15.58 -2.50 10.89
C PRO A 47 15.22 -3.86 10.27
N THR A 48 14.13 -3.89 9.50
CA THR A 48 13.79 -5.04 8.64
C THR A 48 14.68 -5.06 7.40
N GLU A 49 14.76 -6.19 6.71
CA GLU A 49 15.47 -6.29 5.42
C GLU A 49 14.98 -5.22 4.42
N SER A 50 13.66 -5.03 4.31
CA SER A 50 13.07 -4.01 3.45
C SER A 50 13.36 -2.56 3.88
N GLN A 51 13.70 -2.34 5.15
CA GLN A 51 14.16 -1.02 5.64
C GLN A 51 15.65 -0.79 5.37
N LEU A 52 16.45 -1.85 5.26
CA LEU A 52 17.86 -1.80 4.89
C LEU A 52 18.02 -1.67 3.36
N ASP A 53 17.26 -2.46 2.60
CA ASP A 53 17.21 -2.43 1.16
C ASP A 53 15.75 -2.36 0.66
N VAL A 54 15.37 -1.18 0.17
CA VAL A 54 14.03 -0.93 -0.34
C VAL A 54 13.75 -1.75 -1.61
N MET A 55 14.76 -2.10 -2.41
CA MET A 55 14.58 -2.91 -3.62
C MET A 55 14.22 -4.37 -3.30
N GLU A 56 14.58 -4.85 -2.11
CA GLU A 56 14.20 -6.16 -1.59
C GLU A 56 12.88 -6.14 -0.80
N SER A 57 12.13 -5.04 -0.89
CA SER A 57 10.80 -4.95 -0.28
C SER A 57 9.84 -5.93 -0.96
N VAL A 58 9.31 -6.88 -0.19
CA VAL A 58 8.27 -7.80 -0.67
C VAL A 58 6.95 -7.05 -0.81
N LEU A 59 6.37 -7.13 -2.00
CA LEU A 59 5.14 -6.43 -2.34
C LEU A 59 4.07 -7.37 -2.88
N ARG A 60 2.82 -6.96 -2.67
CA ARG A 60 1.63 -7.51 -3.31
C ARG A 60 0.87 -6.33 -3.91
N LEU A 61 0.70 -6.33 -5.23
CA LEU A 61 0.15 -5.16 -5.94
C LEU A 61 -0.80 -5.61 -7.05
N ILE A 62 -1.92 -4.89 -7.18
CA ILE A 62 -2.81 -4.97 -8.33
C ILE A 62 -2.79 -3.61 -9.03
N VAL A 63 -2.33 -3.61 -10.29
CA VAL A 63 -2.22 -2.40 -11.10
C VAL A 63 -3.61 -2.02 -11.64
N PRO A 64 -4.13 -0.81 -11.34
CA PRO A 64 -5.47 -0.41 -11.74
C PRO A 64 -5.69 -0.39 -13.26
N GLU A 65 -6.93 -0.58 -13.71
CA GLU A 65 -7.27 -0.60 -15.15
C GLU A 65 -6.92 0.70 -15.89
N GLN A 66 -6.96 1.85 -15.20
CA GLN A 66 -6.56 3.13 -15.79
C GLN A 66 -5.07 3.21 -16.16
N VAL A 67 -4.24 2.34 -15.56
CA VAL A 67 -2.84 2.19 -15.91
C VAL A 67 -2.76 1.22 -17.08
N THR A 68 -2.47 1.78 -18.26
CA THR A 68 -2.56 1.07 -19.54
C THR A 68 -1.21 0.77 -20.17
N THR A 69 -0.15 1.43 -19.73
CA THR A 69 1.21 1.27 -20.28
C THR A 69 2.18 0.72 -19.26
N VAL A 70 3.25 0.08 -19.72
CA VAL A 70 4.34 -0.40 -18.85
C VAL A 70 4.98 0.77 -18.10
N GLY A 71 5.20 1.92 -18.74
CA GLY A 71 5.80 3.07 -18.08
C GLY A 71 4.94 3.65 -16.96
N SER A 72 3.62 3.72 -17.15
CA SER A 72 2.71 4.15 -16.08
C SER A 72 2.62 3.13 -14.95
N ALA A 73 2.75 1.83 -15.24
CA ALA A 73 2.83 0.78 -14.24
C ALA A 73 4.10 0.88 -13.40
N ILE A 74 5.25 1.14 -14.02
CA ILE A 74 6.53 1.37 -13.30
C ILE A 74 6.42 2.59 -12.39
N GLN A 75 5.88 3.71 -12.88
CA GLN A 75 5.67 4.91 -12.06
C GLN A 75 4.74 4.63 -10.87
N TYR A 76 3.66 3.88 -11.10
CA TYR A 76 2.72 3.47 -10.04
C TYR A 76 3.40 2.57 -8.99
N LEU A 77 4.17 1.58 -9.44
CA LEU A 77 4.91 0.63 -8.61
C LEU A 77 5.95 1.33 -7.71
N LEU A 78 6.70 2.29 -8.23
CA LEU A 78 7.82 2.94 -7.50
C LEU A 78 7.35 3.96 -6.45
N LYS A 79 6.14 4.52 -6.61
CA LYS A 79 5.61 5.62 -5.78
C LYS A 79 5.70 5.39 -4.25
N PRO A 80 5.26 4.25 -3.68
CA PRO A 80 5.33 4.03 -2.24
C PRO A 80 6.76 3.80 -1.70
N TYR A 81 7.72 3.51 -2.57
CA TYR A 81 9.10 3.16 -2.21
C TYR A 81 10.07 4.35 -2.29
N GLY A 82 9.59 5.53 -2.67
CA GLY A 82 10.43 6.73 -2.76
C GLY A 82 11.43 6.70 -3.91
N TYR A 83 11.19 5.86 -4.91
CA TYR A 83 11.91 5.85 -6.19
C TYR A 83 11.07 6.50 -7.28
N GLN A 84 11.72 6.97 -8.34
CA GLN A 84 11.08 7.59 -9.49
C GLN A 84 11.62 6.99 -10.79
N LEU A 85 10.81 6.98 -11.85
CA LEU A 85 11.29 6.63 -13.18
C LEU A 85 12.18 7.78 -13.70
N ASP A 86 13.36 7.44 -14.21
CA ASP A 86 14.29 8.40 -14.81
C ASP A 86 13.86 8.75 -16.24
N ASP A 87 12.91 9.67 -16.37
CA ASP A 87 12.37 10.15 -17.64
C ASP A 87 12.93 11.51 -18.09
N LYS A 88 13.91 12.04 -17.34
CA LYS A 88 14.56 13.32 -17.63
C LYS A 88 15.91 13.04 -18.24
N THR A 89 16.03 13.25 -19.54
CA THR A 89 17.29 13.07 -20.25
C THR A 89 17.82 14.41 -20.75
N ASP A 90 18.90 14.90 -20.14
CA ASP A 90 19.79 15.87 -20.77
C ASP A 90 20.72 15.18 -21.80
N ASP A 91 20.90 13.86 -21.68
CA ASP A 91 21.71 13.02 -22.58
C ASP A 91 20.82 12.29 -23.60
N GLU A 92 20.96 12.61 -24.88
CA GLU A 92 20.24 11.98 -26.00
C GLU A 92 20.69 10.53 -26.31
N GLU A 93 21.71 10.02 -25.61
CA GLU A 93 22.46 8.82 -26.02
C GLU A 93 21.75 7.46 -25.77
N SER A 94 20.61 7.42 -25.09
CA SER A 94 19.82 6.18 -24.96
C SER A 94 18.32 6.45 -24.90
N LEU A 95 17.68 6.38 -26.07
CA LEU A 95 16.23 6.54 -26.25
C LEU A 95 15.47 5.20 -26.20
N ASP A 96 16.20 4.10 -26.20
CA ASP A 96 15.74 2.72 -26.34
C ASP A 96 14.79 2.26 -25.24
N PHE A 97 14.86 2.89 -24.06
CA PHE A 97 13.92 2.61 -22.98
C PHE A 97 12.51 3.21 -23.20
N TYR A 98 12.35 4.30 -23.96
CA TYR A 98 11.02 4.88 -24.23
C TYR A 98 10.12 3.90 -25.00
N VAL A 99 10.73 3.01 -25.80
CA VAL A 99 10.00 1.96 -26.51
C VAL A 99 9.28 1.04 -25.54
N LEU A 100 9.91 0.66 -24.42
CA LEU A 100 9.29 -0.14 -23.35
C LEU A 100 8.14 0.62 -22.68
N LEU A 101 8.39 1.87 -22.29
CA LEU A 101 7.46 2.65 -21.49
C LEU A 101 6.11 2.90 -22.19
N THR A 102 6.12 2.93 -23.52
CA THR A 102 4.94 3.13 -24.37
C THR A 102 4.21 1.83 -24.71
N ARG A 103 4.77 0.64 -24.38
CA ARG A 103 4.08 -0.63 -24.61
C ARG A 103 2.86 -0.77 -23.69
N PRO A 104 1.78 -1.42 -24.17
CA PRO A 104 0.63 -1.73 -23.32
C PRO A 104 1.04 -2.66 -22.18
N LEU A 105 0.49 -2.44 -20.99
CA LEU A 105 0.69 -3.32 -19.85
C LEU A 105 -0.01 -4.68 -20.10
N PRO A 106 0.72 -5.81 -20.14
CA PRO A 106 0.09 -7.12 -20.29
C PRO A 106 -0.79 -7.47 -19.08
N GLU A 107 -1.92 -8.15 -19.31
CA GLU A 107 -2.83 -8.58 -18.23
C GLU A 107 -2.14 -9.41 -17.13
N PRO A 108 -1.23 -10.36 -17.44
CA PRO A 108 -0.51 -11.09 -16.39
C PRO A 108 0.37 -10.19 -15.49
N HIS A 109 0.81 -9.04 -16.00
CA HIS A 109 1.65 -8.08 -15.25
C HIS A 109 0.82 -7.06 -14.46
N ARG A 110 -0.52 -7.20 -14.45
CA ARG A 110 -1.38 -6.39 -13.60
C ARG A 110 -1.42 -6.88 -12.16
N THR A 111 -1.04 -8.13 -11.89
CA THR A 111 -1.07 -8.68 -10.53
C THR A 111 0.31 -9.22 -10.16
N PHE A 112 0.86 -8.68 -9.08
CA PHE A 112 2.08 -9.15 -8.47
C PHE A 112 1.71 -9.86 -7.15
N ASP A 113 1.81 -11.18 -7.16
CA ASP A 113 1.73 -12.06 -5.97
C ASP A 113 3.15 -12.18 -5.38
N PRO A 114 3.33 -12.28 -4.05
CA PRO A 114 4.52 -11.83 -3.31
C PRO A 114 5.84 -11.95 -4.06
N ILE A 115 6.41 -10.79 -4.39
CA ILE A 115 7.63 -10.63 -5.18
C ILE A 115 8.40 -9.43 -4.64
N SER A 116 9.73 -9.36 -4.86
CA SER A 116 10.49 -8.17 -4.48
C SER A 116 10.19 -7.00 -5.42
N LEU A 117 10.47 -5.78 -4.98
CA LEU A 117 10.37 -4.60 -5.84
C LEU A 117 11.30 -4.72 -7.06
N TYR A 118 12.52 -5.25 -6.85
CA TYR A 118 13.48 -5.50 -7.92
C TYR A 118 12.94 -6.48 -8.96
N ASP A 119 12.47 -7.65 -8.53
CA ASP A 119 11.94 -8.69 -9.40
C ASP A 119 10.70 -8.21 -10.17
N ALA A 120 9.85 -7.39 -9.54
CA ALA A 120 8.70 -6.78 -10.22
C ALA A 120 9.15 -5.83 -11.36
N LEU A 121 10.23 -5.07 -11.17
CA LEU A 121 10.82 -4.23 -12.22
C LEU A 121 11.45 -5.10 -13.32
N GLU A 122 12.11 -6.19 -12.98
CA GLU A 122 12.64 -7.15 -13.98
C GLU A 122 11.50 -7.76 -14.82
N VAL A 123 10.40 -8.17 -14.19
CA VAL A 123 9.21 -8.70 -14.90
C VAL A 123 8.61 -7.66 -15.85
N LEU A 124 8.55 -6.39 -15.45
CA LEU A 124 8.06 -5.30 -16.31
C LEU A 124 9.00 -4.99 -17.47
N GLY A 125 10.32 -5.11 -17.27
CA GLY A 125 11.32 -5.01 -18.34
C GLY A 125 11.35 -6.22 -19.27
N GLY A 126 10.96 -7.39 -18.76
CA GLY A 126 11.01 -8.66 -19.46
C GLY A 126 12.43 -9.05 -19.89
N ASP A 127 12.52 -9.99 -20.82
CA ASP A 127 13.82 -10.50 -21.28
C ASP A 127 14.64 -9.48 -22.07
N SER A 128 14.02 -8.43 -22.60
CA SER A 128 14.65 -7.48 -23.51
C SER A 128 15.43 -6.37 -22.81
N TYR A 129 15.07 -6.04 -21.58
CA TYR A 129 15.63 -4.88 -20.88
C TYR A 129 16.29 -5.28 -19.56
N GLU A 130 17.32 -4.54 -19.17
CA GLU A 130 17.95 -4.62 -17.85
C GLU A 130 17.59 -3.39 -17.01
N VAL A 131 17.37 -3.59 -15.71
CA VAL A 131 17.04 -2.54 -14.76
C VAL A 131 18.33 -1.84 -14.31
N VAL A 132 18.38 -0.51 -14.47
CA VAL A 132 19.48 0.35 -14.04
C VAL A 132 19.00 1.25 -12.92
N ILE A 133 19.55 1.06 -11.71
CA ILE A 133 19.14 1.79 -10.51
C ILE A 133 20.20 2.84 -10.18
N ASN A 134 19.76 4.08 -10.00
CA ASN A 134 20.57 5.13 -9.40
C ASN A 134 20.18 5.29 -7.92
N PRO A 135 20.97 4.76 -6.97
CA PRO A 135 20.63 4.81 -5.55
C PRO A 135 20.73 6.23 -4.96
N VAL A 136 21.51 7.13 -5.59
CA VAL A 136 21.72 8.50 -5.11
C VAL A 136 20.53 9.37 -5.45
N LEU A 137 20.09 9.33 -6.71
CA LEU A 137 18.91 10.07 -7.17
C LEU A 137 17.59 9.33 -6.88
N ARG A 138 17.68 8.06 -6.44
CA ARG A 138 16.56 7.12 -6.30
C ARG A 138 15.75 7.05 -7.58
N THR A 139 16.44 6.87 -8.70
CA THR A 139 15.80 6.72 -10.00
C THR A 139 16.01 5.33 -10.57
N VAL A 140 15.05 4.88 -11.36
CA VAL A 140 15.10 3.62 -12.10
C VAL A 140 15.04 3.95 -13.59
N ARG A 141 15.91 3.33 -14.37
CA ARG A 141 15.91 3.37 -15.83
C ARG A 141 16.00 1.93 -16.36
N TYR A 142 15.69 1.74 -17.63
CA TYR A 142 15.94 0.49 -18.34
C TYR A 142 16.99 0.69 -19.42
N ARG A 143 17.78 -0.34 -19.70
CA ARG A 143 18.68 -0.38 -20.86
C ARG A 143 18.33 -1.58 -21.72
N LEU A 144 18.35 -1.42 -23.04
CA LEU A 144 18.13 -2.54 -23.94
C LEU A 144 19.33 -3.50 -23.86
N LYS A 145 19.08 -4.80 -23.69
CA LYS A 145 20.16 -5.78 -23.61
C LYS A 145 20.97 -5.83 -24.92
N PRO A 146 22.29 -6.09 -24.86
CA PRO A 146 23.11 -6.24 -26.05
C PRO A 146 22.58 -7.33 -27.00
N GLY A 147 22.62 -7.08 -28.31
CA GLY A 147 22.16 -8.00 -29.34
C GLY A 147 20.68 -7.83 -29.72
N LEU A 148 19.95 -6.93 -29.07
CA LEU A 148 18.56 -6.62 -29.41
C LEU A 148 18.38 -5.28 -30.13
N GLN A 149 19.47 -4.54 -30.41
CA GLN A 149 19.42 -3.23 -31.06
C GLN A 149 18.79 -3.29 -32.45
N ASP A 150 18.98 -4.40 -33.17
CA ASP A 150 18.43 -4.59 -34.53
C ASP A 150 16.89 -4.67 -34.57
N TYR A 151 16.23 -4.90 -33.43
CA TYR A 151 14.77 -4.94 -33.33
C TYR A 151 14.14 -3.54 -33.19
N VAL A 152 14.95 -2.49 -33.11
CA VAL A 152 14.47 -1.12 -32.88
C VAL A 152 15.17 -0.15 -33.84
N SER A 153 14.39 0.52 -34.71
CA SER A 153 14.90 1.58 -35.59
C SER A 153 14.95 2.94 -34.87
N GLU A 154 15.76 3.87 -35.36
CA GLU A 154 15.78 5.26 -34.87
C GLU A 154 14.40 5.94 -34.97
N GLU A 155 13.61 5.60 -35.99
CA GLU A 155 12.22 6.05 -36.12
C GLU A 155 11.37 5.58 -34.93
N ASN A 156 11.43 4.29 -34.59
CA ASN A 156 10.71 3.73 -33.44
C ASN A 156 11.10 4.41 -32.12
N LEU A 157 12.39 4.76 -31.97
CA LEU A 157 12.91 5.45 -30.78
C LEU A 157 12.32 6.85 -30.64
N ASN A 158 12.34 7.63 -31.73
CA ASN A 158 11.84 8.99 -31.75
C ASN A 158 10.32 9.05 -31.55
N ASP A 159 9.58 8.15 -32.20
CA ASP A 159 8.13 8.04 -32.03
C ASP A 159 7.75 7.66 -30.59
N ALA A 160 8.48 6.71 -29.99
CA ALA A 160 8.24 6.31 -28.61
C ALA A 160 8.56 7.43 -27.62
N ARG A 161 9.65 8.19 -27.85
CA ARG A 161 9.98 9.37 -27.04
C ARG A 161 8.88 10.43 -27.17
N ALA A 162 8.45 10.75 -28.39
CA ALA A 162 7.39 11.74 -28.62
C ALA A 162 6.09 11.32 -27.94
N ALA A 163 5.67 10.06 -28.10
CA ALA A 163 4.48 9.52 -27.46
C ALA A 163 4.58 9.52 -25.93
N TRP A 164 5.76 9.21 -25.37
CA TRP A 164 5.98 9.28 -23.93
C TRP A 164 5.93 10.72 -23.42
N VAL A 165 6.56 11.68 -24.09
CA VAL A 165 6.57 13.09 -23.67
C VAL A 165 5.17 13.71 -23.79
N GLU A 166 4.45 13.45 -24.88
CA GLU A 166 3.06 13.89 -25.04
C GLU A 166 2.16 13.26 -23.99
N GLY A 167 2.29 11.94 -23.79
CA GLY A 167 1.63 11.18 -22.74
C GLY A 167 1.92 11.76 -21.37
N ALA A 168 3.19 12.00 -21.01
CA ALA A 168 3.64 12.54 -19.73
C ALA A 168 3.15 13.99 -19.49
N GLN A 169 2.98 14.79 -20.54
CA GLN A 169 2.39 16.13 -20.40
C GLN A 169 0.88 16.07 -20.17
N ALA A 170 0.16 15.16 -20.84
CA ALA A 170 -1.25 14.86 -20.55
C ALA A 170 -1.44 14.22 -19.16
N THR A 171 -0.42 13.48 -18.74
CA THR A 171 -0.22 12.73 -17.51
C THR A 171 0.66 13.54 -16.55
N SER A 172 0.56 14.87 -16.55
CA SER A 172 1.15 15.68 -15.48
C SER A 172 0.71 15.03 -14.17
N VAL A 173 1.64 14.66 -13.30
CA VAL A 173 1.37 13.87 -12.08
C VAL A 173 0.33 14.55 -11.16
N GLY A 174 0.04 15.84 -11.38
CA GLY A 174 -1.11 16.57 -10.80
C GLY A 174 -2.49 16.32 -11.45
N LYS A 175 -2.60 15.46 -12.46
CA LYS A 175 -3.83 15.10 -13.20
C LYS A 175 -4.07 13.58 -13.29
N LEU A 176 -3.04 12.75 -13.07
CA LEU A 176 -3.23 11.33 -12.73
C LEU A 176 -3.80 11.12 -11.32
N ILE A 177 -3.70 12.15 -10.49
CA ILE A 177 -4.57 12.34 -9.35
C ILE A 177 -5.65 13.32 -9.80
N GLU A 178 -6.64 12.85 -10.58
CA GLU A 178 -7.99 13.21 -10.12
C GLU A 178 -8.05 12.72 -8.68
N PRO A 179 -8.45 13.54 -7.71
CA PRO A 179 -8.52 13.05 -6.35
C PRO A 179 -9.38 11.79 -6.39
N LEU A 180 -8.85 10.70 -5.85
CA LEU A 180 -9.61 9.48 -5.54
C LEU A 180 -10.85 9.81 -4.68
N SER A 181 -11.03 11.09 -4.27
CA SER A 181 -12.18 11.75 -3.63
C SER A 181 -13.51 11.08 -3.87
N ASN A 182 -13.82 10.65 -5.10
CA ASN A 182 -15.16 10.17 -5.44
C ASN A 182 -15.24 8.71 -5.91
N LYS A 183 -14.14 7.95 -5.96
CA LYS A 183 -14.19 6.56 -6.44
C LYS A 183 -14.46 5.62 -5.26
N VAL A 184 -15.58 4.91 -5.31
CA VAL A 184 -15.98 3.87 -4.35
C VAL A 184 -15.68 2.51 -4.98
N LEU A 185 -14.86 1.71 -4.32
CA LEU A 185 -14.53 0.36 -4.76
C LEU A 185 -15.53 -0.63 -4.17
N VAL A 186 -16.09 -1.50 -5.01
CA VAL A 186 -17.09 -2.49 -4.57
C VAL A 186 -16.43 -3.86 -4.47
N TYR A 187 -16.53 -4.50 -3.31
CA TYR A 187 -16.08 -5.86 -3.07
C TYR A 187 -17.27 -6.74 -2.68
N GLY A 188 -17.44 -7.89 -3.33
CA GLY A 188 -18.43 -8.88 -2.91
C GLY A 188 -18.87 -9.84 -4.03
N PRO A 189 -19.72 -10.82 -3.71
CA PRO A 189 -20.24 -11.09 -2.36
C PRO A 189 -19.16 -11.64 -1.42
N ILE A 190 -19.19 -11.22 -0.16
CA ILE A 190 -18.30 -11.74 0.90
C ILE A 190 -18.47 -13.26 1.00
N LYS A 191 -17.35 -13.98 1.01
CA LYS A 191 -17.27 -15.43 1.09
C LYS A 191 -16.93 -15.88 2.51
N SER A 192 -17.17 -17.16 2.78
CA SER A 192 -16.74 -17.78 4.03
C SER A 192 -15.21 -17.78 4.10
N GLY A 193 -14.65 -17.25 5.20
CA GLY A 193 -13.22 -17.13 5.40
C GLY A 193 -12.62 -15.77 5.03
N ASP A 194 -13.38 -14.88 4.38
CA ASP A 194 -12.91 -13.52 4.12
C ASP A 194 -12.74 -12.75 5.44
N THR A 195 -11.69 -11.93 5.51
CA THR A 195 -11.50 -10.95 6.59
C THR A 195 -11.51 -9.53 6.01
N LEU A 196 -11.90 -8.55 6.83
CA LEU A 196 -11.90 -7.16 6.38
C LEU A 196 -10.47 -6.70 6.01
N SER A 197 -9.47 -7.21 6.73
CA SER A 197 -8.06 -6.93 6.46
C SER A 197 -7.59 -7.48 5.13
N ASP A 198 -7.92 -8.72 4.80
CA ASP A 198 -7.53 -9.31 3.50
C ASP A 198 -8.21 -8.58 2.35
N ILE A 199 -9.49 -8.23 2.52
CA ILE A 199 -10.25 -7.46 1.53
C ILE A 199 -9.59 -6.11 1.29
N VAL A 200 -9.31 -5.34 2.35
CA VAL A 200 -8.72 -3.99 2.25
C VAL A 200 -7.29 -4.06 1.68
N LEU A 201 -6.49 -5.04 2.10
CA LEU A 201 -5.13 -5.25 1.60
C LEU A 201 -5.11 -5.50 0.08
N GLN A 202 -6.09 -6.25 -0.43
CA GLN A 202 -6.24 -6.51 -1.88
C GLN A 202 -6.46 -5.22 -2.68
N LEU A 203 -6.98 -4.15 -2.07
CA LEU A 203 -7.32 -2.90 -2.75
C LEU A 203 -6.12 -1.94 -2.86
N GLY A 204 -5.03 -2.21 -2.14
CA GLY A 204 -3.76 -1.49 -2.31
C GLY A 204 -3.84 0.03 -2.11
N MET A 205 -4.65 0.52 -1.16
CA MET A 205 -4.73 1.96 -0.90
C MET A 205 -3.48 2.43 -0.16
N THR A 206 -2.74 3.39 -0.72
CA THR A 206 -1.44 3.84 -0.18
C THR A 206 -1.53 5.08 0.70
N ASP A 207 -2.65 5.80 0.66
CA ASP A 207 -2.76 7.14 1.24
C ASP A 207 -3.18 7.14 2.73
N PHE A 208 -3.54 5.97 3.27
CA PHE A 208 -4.01 5.78 4.65
C PHE A 208 -3.32 4.57 5.29
N THR A 209 -3.18 4.57 6.62
CA THR A 209 -2.74 3.37 7.34
C THR A 209 -3.77 2.24 7.23
N MET A 210 -3.34 0.99 7.42
CA MET A 210 -4.24 -0.17 7.40
C MET A 210 -5.45 0.03 8.31
N ASP A 211 -5.25 0.49 9.55
CA ASP A 211 -6.33 0.72 10.51
C ASP A 211 -7.29 1.82 10.06
N GLN A 212 -6.78 2.89 9.44
CA GLN A 212 -7.63 3.94 8.87
C GLN A 212 -8.53 3.38 7.76
N GLN A 213 -7.99 2.50 6.92
CA GLN A 213 -8.73 1.85 5.84
C GLN A 213 -9.77 0.86 6.38
N LEU A 214 -9.42 0.04 7.38
CA LEU A 214 -10.34 -0.87 8.06
C LEU A 214 -11.53 -0.10 8.65
N VAL A 215 -11.26 0.97 9.39
CA VAL A 215 -12.32 1.79 10.00
C VAL A 215 -13.18 2.48 8.94
N GLN A 216 -12.57 2.95 7.86
CA GLN A 216 -13.30 3.56 6.75
C GLN A 216 -14.23 2.55 6.07
N ALA A 217 -13.72 1.36 5.74
CA ALA A 217 -14.51 0.28 5.16
C ALA A 217 -15.65 -0.15 6.10
N PHE A 218 -15.36 -0.25 7.41
CA PHE A 218 -16.35 -0.57 8.42
C PHE A 218 -17.49 0.47 8.48
N ARG A 219 -17.16 1.75 8.59
CA ARG A 219 -18.13 2.86 8.68
C ARG A 219 -18.98 3.03 7.43
N ALA A 220 -18.42 2.74 6.26
CA ALA A 220 -19.14 2.83 5.00
C ALA A 220 -20.15 1.70 4.79
N ASN A 221 -20.03 0.59 5.53
CA ASN A 221 -20.81 -0.63 5.28
C ASN A 221 -21.44 -1.22 6.55
N PRO A 222 -22.25 -0.48 7.32
CA PRO A 222 -22.81 -0.95 8.60
C PRO A 222 -23.66 -2.22 8.47
N ASN A 223 -24.24 -2.48 7.29
CA ASN A 223 -25.04 -3.67 7.01
C ASN A 223 -24.21 -4.92 6.65
N ALA A 224 -22.90 -4.78 6.41
CA ALA A 224 -22.01 -5.88 6.08
C ALA A 224 -21.34 -6.51 7.31
N PHE A 225 -21.60 -5.97 8.51
CA PHE A 225 -21.03 -6.44 9.77
C PHE A 225 -22.13 -6.80 10.77
N ALA A 226 -22.08 -8.01 11.30
CA ALA A 226 -22.93 -8.43 12.41
C ALA A 226 -22.39 -7.89 13.75
N ASN A 227 -23.27 -7.76 14.74
CA ASN A 227 -22.93 -7.34 16.11
C ASN A 227 -22.15 -6.01 16.20
N GLU A 228 -22.28 -5.14 15.19
CA GLU A 228 -21.56 -3.86 15.12
C GLU A 228 -20.04 -3.99 15.30
N ASN A 229 -19.44 -5.08 14.80
CA ASN A 229 -18.02 -5.35 14.96
C ASN A 229 -17.35 -5.69 13.62
N MET A 230 -16.23 -5.01 13.33
CA MET A 230 -15.49 -5.14 12.07
C MET A 230 -14.98 -6.55 11.75
N ASN A 231 -14.89 -7.41 12.76
CA ASN A 231 -14.45 -8.80 12.63
C ASN A 231 -15.61 -9.78 12.31
N HIS A 232 -16.85 -9.30 12.22
CA HIS A 232 -18.03 -10.13 11.98
C HIS A 232 -18.64 -9.86 10.60
N LEU A 233 -17.89 -10.16 9.54
CA LEU A 233 -18.39 -10.01 8.18
C LEU A 233 -19.61 -10.91 7.90
N VAL A 234 -20.61 -10.35 7.23
CA VAL A 234 -21.82 -11.06 6.80
C VAL A 234 -21.59 -11.67 5.42
N ILE A 235 -21.65 -12.99 5.33
CA ILE A 235 -21.53 -13.73 4.07
C ILE A 235 -22.63 -13.30 3.10
N GLY A 236 -22.27 -13.06 1.84
CA GLY A 236 -23.19 -12.61 0.80
C GLY A 236 -23.37 -11.10 0.72
N ALA A 237 -22.88 -10.34 1.71
CA ALA A 237 -22.92 -8.87 1.65
C ALA A 237 -21.88 -8.31 0.67
N TYR A 238 -22.12 -7.08 0.23
CA TYR A 238 -21.22 -6.31 -0.62
C TYR A 238 -20.67 -5.12 0.18
N LEU A 239 -19.38 -4.86 0.06
CA LEU A 239 -18.69 -3.73 0.65
C LEU A 239 -18.47 -2.64 -0.39
N ASN A 240 -18.81 -1.41 -0.03
CA ASN A 240 -18.50 -0.18 -0.71
C ASN A 240 -17.38 0.52 0.06
N ILE A 241 -16.17 0.50 -0.48
CA ILE A 241 -14.98 1.01 0.19
C ILE A 241 -14.56 2.30 -0.51
N PRO A 242 -14.85 3.48 0.06
CA PRO A 242 -14.45 4.74 -0.54
C PRO A 242 -12.91 4.85 -0.57
N LEU A 243 -12.34 5.23 -1.71
CA LEU A 243 -10.89 5.38 -1.87
C LEU A 243 -10.36 6.70 -1.29
N SER A 244 -11.24 7.52 -0.72
CA SER A 244 -10.90 8.78 -0.07
C SER A 244 -11.89 9.08 1.05
N ASN A 245 -11.40 9.80 2.05
CA ASN A 245 -12.20 10.24 3.19
C ASN A 245 -11.95 11.73 3.40
N ASP A 246 -12.98 12.55 3.29
CA ASP A 246 -12.88 14.00 3.52
C ASP A 246 -12.55 14.33 4.98
N LYS A 247 -12.77 13.38 5.90
CA LYS A 247 -12.48 13.48 7.34
C LYS A 247 -11.91 12.15 7.87
N PRO A 248 -10.67 11.78 7.49
CA PRO A 248 -10.06 10.58 8.01
C PRO A 248 -9.85 10.73 9.52
N LEU A 249 -10.06 9.65 10.26
CA LEU A 249 -9.56 9.58 11.64
C LEU A 249 -8.05 9.74 11.63
N SER A 250 -7.46 10.27 12.70
CA SER A 250 -6.02 10.18 12.85
C SER A 250 -5.57 8.71 12.92
N PRO A 251 -4.33 8.37 12.52
CA PRO A 251 -3.82 6.99 12.61
C PRO A 251 -3.97 6.38 14.00
N VAL A 252 -3.74 7.18 15.06
CA VAL A 252 -3.84 6.74 16.46
C VAL A 252 -5.29 6.44 16.85
N GLU A 253 -6.25 7.27 16.43
CA GLU A 253 -7.67 7.03 16.72
C GLU A 253 -8.20 5.81 15.98
N ALA A 254 -7.78 5.62 14.73
CA ALA A 254 -8.16 4.46 13.94
C ALA A 254 -7.63 3.18 14.57
N SER A 255 -6.34 3.15 14.92
CA SER A 255 -5.69 2.02 15.59
C SER A 255 -6.39 1.65 16.90
N ARG A 256 -6.68 2.65 17.76
CA ARG A 256 -7.43 2.42 19.01
C ARG A 256 -8.81 1.81 18.78
N LEU A 257 -9.51 2.22 17.71
CA LEU A 257 -10.83 1.67 17.38
C LEU A 257 -10.73 0.22 16.88
N VAL A 258 -9.74 -0.08 16.02
CA VAL A 258 -9.46 -1.45 15.56
C VAL A 258 -9.16 -2.37 16.74
N ASP A 259 -8.28 -1.95 17.66
CA ASP A 259 -7.95 -2.69 18.87
C ASP A 259 -9.18 -2.95 19.76
N GLU A 260 -10.05 -1.96 19.90
CA GLU A 260 -11.30 -2.09 20.66
C GLU A 260 -12.23 -3.15 20.07
N HIS A 261 -12.46 -3.12 18.75
CA HIS A 261 -13.28 -4.13 18.08
C HIS A 261 -12.65 -5.52 18.14
N TYR A 262 -11.32 -5.62 18.03
CA TYR A 262 -10.62 -6.90 18.17
C TYR A 262 -10.79 -7.48 19.58
N ARG A 263 -10.66 -6.66 20.63
CA ARG A 263 -10.88 -7.10 22.01
C ARG A 263 -12.31 -7.60 22.24
N LEU A 264 -13.32 -6.86 21.77
CA LEU A 264 -14.73 -7.26 21.88
C LEU A 264 -15.02 -8.57 21.13
N TRP A 265 -14.31 -8.82 20.03
CA TRP A 265 -14.42 -10.08 19.30
C TRP A 265 -13.83 -11.25 20.11
N LEU A 266 -12.67 -11.07 20.75
CA LEU A 266 -12.06 -12.10 21.60
C LEU A 266 -12.96 -12.53 22.76
N GLU A 267 -13.63 -11.57 23.41
CA GLU A 267 -14.58 -11.83 24.51
C GLU A 267 -15.79 -12.71 24.07
N GLN A 268 -16.13 -12.69 22.79
CA GLN A 268 -17.25 -13.48 22.24
C GLN A 268 -16.81 -14.85 21.70
N VAL A 269 -15.56 -14.99 21.24
CA VAL A 269 -15.03 -16.21 20.63
C VAL A 269 -14.33 -17.12 21.64
N GLN A 270 -13.85 -16.59 22.76
CA GLN A 270 -13.22 -17.34 23.86
C GLN A 270 -13.99 -17.13 25.17
N PRO A 271 -15.08 -17.88 25.43
CA PRO A 271 -15.81 -17.81 26.70
C PRO A 271 -15.00 -18.37 27.88
#